data_AF-A0A560WMR1-F1
#
_entry.id   AF-A0A560WMR1-F1
#
_cell.length_a   1.000
_cell.length_b   1.000
_cell.length_c   1.000
_cell.angle_alpha   90.00
_cell.angle_beta   90.00
_cell.angle_gamma   90.00
#
_symmetry.space_group_name_H-M   'P 1'
#
loop_
_entity.id
_entity.type
_entity.pdbx_description
1 polymer ?
#
loop_
_entity_poly.entity_id
_entity_poly.type
_entity_poly.pdbx_seq_one_letter_code
_entity_poly.pdbx_strand_id
1 'polypeptide(L)'
;MGSVSSTEADTSDQLVRRRDERQCERMRDADALIPELQAAAAEADAQCDLPAPLIARMNRLGMLRMLQPAHWGGDAASLRDFLAVQRRIAEGSVSAAWVQGVFSVQGFVLAQYDARAQEDIWADDPATLVCSSFQPVGRVIMTDGGFRLSGRWSFSSGCVHADWSLLGAIAPGEGEGDRHMRTFLLPKADYRIDRIWNPSGLRATGSHDIIADDVFVPDYRTWRVTAGLVPESPDAISGAAVHRLP
;
A
#
# COMPACT_ATOMS: atom_id res chain seq x y z
N MET A 1 30.82 4.45 -34.66
CA MET A 1 30.59 5.21 -33.42
C MET A 1 29.34 6.04 -33.63
N GLY A 2 28.18 5.52 -33.21
CA GLY A 2 26.89 6.15 -33.45
C GLY A 2 26.72 7.37 -32.57
N SER A 3 26.43 8.51 -33.18
CA SER A 3 26.02 9.73 -32.49
C SER A 3 24.68 9.49 -31.80
N VAL A 4 24.69 9.35 -30.48
CA VAL A 4 23.49 9.51 -29.68
C VAL A 4 22.99 10.93 -29.90
N SER A 5 21.73 11.07 -30.32
CA SER A 5 21.09 12.34 -30.64
C SER A 5 21.13 13.28 -29.44
N SER A 6 21.56 14.53 -29.65
CA SER A 6 21.65 15.58 -28.61
C SER A 6 20.31 15.86 -27.90
N THR A 7 19.18 15.45 -28.49
CA THR A 7 17.83 15.62 -27.94
C THR A 7 17.49 14.57 -26.87
N GLU A 8 18.02 13.35 -26.96
CA GLU A 8 17.78 12.29 -25.96
C GLU A 8 18.58 12.53 -24.67
N ALA A 9 19.80 13.05 -24.79
CA ALA A 9 20.64 13.41 -23.65
C ALA A 9 20.05 14.57 -22.84
N ASP A 10 19.48 15.58 -23.51
CA ASP A 10 18.81 16.73 -22.86
C ASP A 10 17.52 16.31 -22.15
N THR A 11 16.75 15.39 -22.75
CA THR A 11 15.53 14.84 -22.13
C THR A 11 15.85 14.00 -20.88
N SER A 12 16.91 13.19 -20.92
CA SER A 12 17.34 12.39 -19.76
C SER A 12 17.84 13.26 -18.60
N ASP A 13 18.61 14.31 -18.88
CA ASP A 13 19.14 15.21 -17.84
C ASP A 13 18.00 16.02 -17.17
N GLN A 14 17.01 16.45 -17.95
CA GLN A 14 15.81 17.11 -17.43
C GLN A 14 14.96 16.20 -16.54
N LEU A 15 14.82 14.91 -16.88
CA LEU A 15 14.10 13.93 -16.05
C LEU A 15 14.80 13.66 -14.71
N VAL A 16 16.13 13.56 -14.72
CA VAL A 16 16.93 13.39 -13.49
C VAL A 16 16.77 14.61 -12.58
N ARG A 17 16.91 15.82 -13.12
CA ARG A 17 16.74 17.06 -12.34
C ARG A 17 15.36 17.17 -11.69
N ARG A 18 14.29 16.89 -12.45
CA ARG A 18 12.91 16.89 -11.92
C ARG A 18 12.72 15.88 -10.79
N ARG A 19 13.33 14.70 -10.91
CA ARG A 19 13.28 13.67 -9.85
C ARG A 19 13.99 14.16 -8.59
N ASP A 20 15.17 14.75 -8.73
CA ASP A 20 15.96 15.27 -7.61
C ASP A 20 15.25 16.44 -6.91
N GLU A 21 14.65 17.36 -7.68
CA GLU A 21 13.82 18.46 -7.15
C GLU A 21 12.64 17.94 -6.34
N ARG A 22 11.87 16.99 -6.91
CA ARG A 22 10.73 16.39 -6.21
C ARG A 22 11.17 15.67 -4.94
N GLN A 23 12.31 14.99 -4.96
CA GLN A 23 12.83 14.34 -3.76
C GLN A 23 13.22 15.35 -2.68
N CYS A 24 13.88 16.45 -3.05
CA CYS A 24 14.17 17.55 -2.12
C CYS A 24 12.89 18.12 -1.49
N GLU A 25 11.82 18.29 -2.26
CA GLU A 25 10.51 18.73 -1.73
C GLU A 25 9.96 17.75 -0.69
N ARG A 26 9.91 16.44 -1.01
CA ARG A 26 9.43 15.43 -0.07
C ARG A 26 10.22 15.42 1.25
N MET A 27 11.54 15.61 1.17
CA MET A 27 12.39 15.68 2.37
C MET A 27 12.06 16.91 3.21
N ARG A 28 11.84 18.09 2.60
CA ARG A 28 11.40 19.30 3.32
C ARG A 28 10.02 19.12 3.95
N ASP A 29 9.09 18.47 3.25
CA ASP A 29 7.76 18.18 3.78
C ASP A 29 7.84 17.20 4.96
N ALA A 30 8.71 16.19 4.88
CA ALA A 30 8.98 15.29 5.99
C ALA A 30 9.61 16.01 7.19
N ASP A 31 10.55 16.93 6.94
CA ASP A 31 11.14 17.79 7.98
C ASP A 31 10.07 18.59 8.72
N ALA A 32 9.14 19.19 7.97
CA ALA A 32 8.06 20.01 8.50
C ALA A 32 7.04 19.20 9.32
N LEU A 33 6.87 17.91 9.02
CA LEU A 33 5.93 17.03 9.70
C LEU A 33 6.43 16.57 11.08
N ILE A 34 7.75 16.53 11.30
CA ILE A 34 8.35 15.97 12.52
C ILE A 34 7.86 16.63 13.81
N PRO A 35 7.81 17.97 13.94
CA PRO A 35 7.29 18.61 15.14
C PRO A 35 5.82 18.25 15.42
N GLU A 36 5.00 18.10 14.37
CA GLU A 36 3.58 17.70 14.51
C GLU A 36 3.48 16.24 15.03
N LEU A 37 4.31 15.34 14.51
CA LEU A 37 4.37 13.94 14.96
C LEU A 37 4.82 13.81 16.41
N GLN A 38 5.84 14.57 16.81
CA GLN A 38 6.35 14.57 18.17
C GLN A 38 5.33 15.14 19.16
N ALA A 39 4.62 16.20 18.77
CA ALA A 39 3.57 16.80 19.60
C ALA A 39 2.39 15.83 19.83
N ALA A 40 2.04 15.03 18.83
CA ALA A 40 0.94 14.06 18.91
C ALA A 40 1.33 12.70 19.53
N ALA A 41 2.62 12.45 19.79
CA ALA A 41 3.12 11.12 20.13
C ALA A 41 2.43 10.52 21.38
N ALA A 42 2.28 11.30 22.45
CA ALA A 42 1.66 10.83 23.70
C ALA A 42 0.17 10.49 23.53
N GLU A 43 -0.57 11.30 22.76
CA GLU A 43 -1.97 11.04 22.45
C GLU A 43 -2.11 9.79 21.57
N ALA A 44 -1.31 9.69 20.51
CA ALA A 44 -1.34 8.57 19.60
C ALA A 44 -1.02 7.23 20.30
N ASP A 45 -0.04 7.22 21.21
CA ASP A 45 0.30 6.06 22.02
C ASP A 45 -0.80 5.67 23.02
N ALA A 46 -1.52 6.65 23.57
CA ALA A 46 -2.64 6.41 24.47
C ALA A 46 -3.87 5.87 23.73
N GLN A 47 -4.15 6.37 22.53
CA GLN A 47 -5.28 5.93 21.69
C GLN A 47 -5.00 4.63 20.92
N CYS A 48 -3.74 4.18 20.86
CA CYS A 48 -3.28 3.08 20.01
C CYS A 48 -3.55 3.30 18.51
N ASP A 49 -3.76 4.54 18.08
CA ASP A 49 -4.04 4.94 16.71
C ASP A 49 -3.36 6.29 16.42
N LEU A 50 -2.94 6.52 15.17
CA LEU A 50 -2.52 7.86 14.75
C LEU A 50 -3.73 8.79 14.65
N PRO A 51 -3.62 10.05 15.05
CA PRO A 51 -4.68 11.03 14.82
C PRO A 51 -5.02 11.14 13.33
N ALA A 52 -6.32 11.06 12.99
CA ALA A 52 -6.79 11.19 11.62
C ALA A 52 -6.30 12.46 10.90
N PRO A 53 -6.17 13.64 11.56
CA PRO A 53 -5.59 14.83 10.93
C PRO A 53 -4.16 14.63 10.43
N LEU A 54 -3.33 13.83 11.13
CA LEU A 54 -1.95 13.53 10.73
C LEU A 54 -1.91 12.59 9.52
N ILE A 55 -2.79 11.57 9.49
CA ILE A 55 -2.94 10.72 8.31
C ILE A 55 -3.36 11.55 7.10
N ALA A 56 -4.36 12.41 7.25
CA ALA A 56 -4.82 13.30 6.18
C ALA A 56 -3.71 14.27 5.74
N ARG A 57 -2.89 14.76 6.67
CA ARG A 57 -1.73 15.60 6.36
C ARG A 57 -0.69 14.84 5.54
N MET A 58 -0.29 13.65 5.95
CA MET A 58 0.63 12.79 5.18
C MET A 58 0.10 12.46 3.79
N ASN A 59 -1.20 12.19 3.67
CA ASN A 59 -1.83 11.89 2.39
C ASN A 59 -1.80 13.10 1.44
N ARG A 60 -2.15 14.31 1.94
CA ARG A 60 -2.08 15.55 1.16
C ARG A 60 -0.67 15.87 0.67
N LEU A 61 0.36 15.55 1.45
CA LEU A 61 1.76 15.69 1.07
C LEU A 61 2.23 14.60 0.07
N GLY A 62 1.35 13.66 -0.29
CA GLY A 62 1.67 12.55 -1.20
C GLY A 62 2.53 11.45 -0.58
N MET A 63 2.82 11.53 0.72
CA MET A 63 3.71 10.58 1.41
C MET A 63 3.12 9.16 1.47
N LEU A 64 1.79 9.03 1.47
CA LEU A 64 1.11 7.73 1.53
C LEU A 64 0.97 7.05 0.15
N ARG A 65 1.25 7.77 -0.94
CA ARG A 65 1.10 7.31 -2.33
C ARG A 65 2.42 7.35 -3.12
N MET A 66 3.54 7.26 -2.41
CA MET A 66 4.86 7.34 -3.02
C MET A 66 5.11 6.21 -4.03
N LEU A 67 4.59 5.00 -3.76
CA LEU A 67 4.75 3.83 -4.62
C LEU A 67 3.46 3.49 -5.39
N GLN A 68 2.50 4.41 -5.45
CA GLN A 68 1.30 4.22 -6.29
C GLN A 68 1.63 4.53 -7.76
N PRO A 69 1.02 3.82 -8.73
CA PRO A 69 1.21 4.11 -10.15
C PRO A 69 0.91 5.58 -10.50
N ALA A 70 1.74 6.17 -11.35
CA ALA A 70 1.64 7.59 -11.70
C ALA A 70 0.34 7.96 -12.43
N HIS A 71 -0.24 7.04 -13.21
CA HIS A 71 -1.52 7.27 -13.89
C HIS A 71 -2.72 7.34 -12.93
N TRP A 72 -2.57 6.81 -11.70
CA TRP A 72 -3.52 6.99 -10.60
C TRP A 72 -3.20 8.19 -9.70
N GLY A 73 -2.32 9.11 -10.12
CA GLY A 73 -1.95 10.27 -9.32
C GLY A 73 -0.93 9.98 -8.20
N GLY A 74 -0.33 8.79 -8.21
CA GLY A 74 0.82 8.45 -7.38
C GLY A 74 2.14 9.02 -7.91
N ASP A 75 3.21 8.83 -7.15
CA ASP A 75 4.53 9.32 -7.53
C ASP A 75 5.38 8.32 -8.30
N ALA A 76 5.02 7.02 -8.25
CA ALA A 76 5.85 5.91 -8.73
C ALA A 76 7.34 6.07 -8.36
N ALA A 77 7.59 6.54 -7.13
CA ALA A 77 8.91 6.87 -6.62
C ALA A 77 9.79 5.64 -6.54
N SER A 78 11.11 5.84 -6.59
CA SER A 78 12.03 4.74 -6.35
C SER A 78 11.98 4.29 -4.89
N LEU A 79 12.32 3.02 -4.63
CA LEU A 79 12.46 2.51 -3.26
C LEU A 79 13.48 3.30 -2.44
N ARG A 80 14.55 3.80 -3.07
CA ARG A 80 15.54 4.65 -2.40
C ARG A 80 14.89 5.93 -1.85
N ASP A 81 14.12 6.59 -2.70
CA ASP A 81 13.48 7.87 -2.38
C ASP A 81 12.40 7.69 -1.30
N PHE A 82 11.61 6.62 -1.43
CA PHE A 82 10.63 6.19 -0.43
C PHE A 82 11.27 5.89 0.94
N LEU A 83 12.33 5.07 0.97
CA LEU A 83 13.01 4.71 2.23
C LEU A 83 13.69 5.92 2.88
N ALA A 84 14.18 6.89 2.09
CA ALA A 84 14.73 8.14 2.62
C ALA A 84 13.66 8.98 3.33
N VAL A 85 12.49 9.14 2.73
CA VAL A 85 11.35 9.84 3.34
C VAL A 85 10.85 9.10 4.58
N GLN A 86 10.67 7.77 4.49
CA GLN A 86 10.22 6.95 5.62
C GLN A 86 11.16 7.07 6.82
N ARG A 87 12.49 7.01 6.58
CA ARG A 87 13.51 7.19 7.62
C ARG A 87 13.36 8.56 8.28
N ARG A 88 13.09 9.61 7.51
CA ARG A 88 12.94 10.95 8.06
C ARG A 88 11.69 11.09 8.92
N ILE A 89 10.55 10.55 8.47
CA ILE A 89 9.31 10.51 9.27
C ILE A 89 9.54 9.76 10.59
N ALA A 90 10.36 8.71 10.58
CA ALA A 90 10.65 7.91 11.78
C ALA A 90 11.37 8.70 12.89
N GLU A 91 12.06 9.79 12.56
CA GLU A 91 12.67 10.69 13.55
C GLU A 91 11.62 11.50 14.34
N GLY A 92 10.40 11.64 13.80
CA GLY A 92 9.26 12.22 14.50
C GLY A 92 8.41 11.17 15.21
N SER A 93 8.06 10.09 14.50
CA SER A 93 7.32 8.96 15.07
C SER A 93 7.55 7.69 14.27
N VAL A 94 8.05 6.65 14.94
CA VAL A 94 8.29 5.34 14.33
C VAL A 94 6.97 4.69 13.89
N SER A 95 5.88 4.87 14.65
CA SER A 95 4.55 4.39 14.27
C SER A 95 4.02 5.09 13.01
N ALA A 96 4.23 6.40 12.88
CA ALA A 96 3.84 7.13 11.68
C ALA A 96 4.62 6.67 10.44
N ALA A 97 5.94 6.47 10.57
CA ALA A 97 6.76 5.92 9.49
C ALA A 97 6.35 4.50 9.09
N TRP A 98 5.96 3.67 10.06
CA TRP A 98 5.44 2.34 9.81
C TRP A 98 4.13 2.38 9.00
N VAL A 99 3.15 3.17 9.46
CA VAL A 99 1.86 3.32 8.78
C VAL A 99 2.02 3.94 7.38
N GLN A 100 2.89 4.94 7.23
CA GLN A 100 3.22 5.52 5.93
C GLN A 100 3.79 4.47 4.96
N GLY A 101 4.65 3.59 5.47
CA GLY A 101 5.21 2.50 4.69
C GLY A 101 4.15 1.49 4.26
N VAL A 102 3.26 1.08 5.17
CA VAL A 102 2.17 0.15 4.89
C VAL A 102 1.27 0.68 3.77
N PHE A 103 0.82 1.94 3.86
CA PHE A 103 -0.02 2.54 2.83
C PHE A 103 0.70 2.68 1.49
N SER A 104 1.95 3.16 1.49
CA SER A 104 2.71 3.31 0.24
C SER A 104 2.93 1.97 -0.45
N VAL A 105 3.31 0.92 0.29
CA VAL A 105 3.56 -0.41 -0.27
C VAL A 105 2.31 -1.03 -0.88
N GLN A 106 1.11 -0.69 -0.42
CA GLN A 106 -0.10 -1.19 -1.10
C GLN A 106 -0.24 -0.64 -2.51
N GLY A 107 0.23 0.59 -2.78
CA GLY A 107 0.33 1.11 -4.15
C GLY A 107 1.16 0.21 -5.06
N PHE A 108 2.28 -0.30 -4.55
CA PHE A 108 3.14 -1.23 -5.26
C PHE A 108 2.50 -2.61 -5.45
N VAL A 109 1.81 -3.14 -4.43
CA VAL A 109 1.13 -4.45 -4.52
C VAL A 109 -0.05 -4.39 -5.49
N LEU A 110 -0.85 -3.32 -5.44
CA LEU A 110 -2.02 -3.14 -6.29
C LEU A 110 -1.66 -2.92 -7.76
N ALA A 111 -0.44 -2.44 -8.04
CA ALA A 111 0.08 -2.44 -9.41
C ALA A 111 0.16 -3.85 -10.03
N GLN A 112 0.11 -4.92 -9.23
CA GLN A 112 0.14 -6.31 -9.70
C GLN A 112 -1.25 -6.87 -9.99
N TYR A 113 -2.30 -6.17 -9.55
CA TYR A 113 -3.69 -6.57 -9.74
C TYR A 113 -4.19 -6.23 -11.15
N ASP A 114 -5.27 -6.89 -11.54
CA ASP A 114 -6.07 -6.50 -12.71
C ASP A 114 -6.41 -5.00 -12.64
N ALA A 115 -6.34 -4.30 -13.78
CA ALA A 115 -6.59 -2.87 -13.85
C ALA A 115 -7.97 -2.47 -13.29
N ARG A 116 -8.98 -3.35 -13.42
CA ARG A 116 -10.32 -3.14 -12.86
C ARG A 116 -10.32 -3.03 -11.34
N ALA A 117 -9.45 -3.77 -10.65
CA ALA A 117 -9.33 -3.65 -9.19
C ALA A 117 -8.64 -2.35 -8.78
N GLN A 118 -7.73 -1.83 -9.59
CA GLN A 118 -7.11 -0.52 -9.36
C GLN A 118 -8.13 0.61 -9.62
N GLU A 119 -8.94 0.48 -10.68
CA GLU A 119 -10.06 1.36 -11.00
C GLU A 119 -11.06 1.45 -9.85
N ASP A 120 -11.47 0.31 -9.28
CA ASP A 120 -12.39 0.23 -8.14
C ASP A 120 -11.92 1.05 -6.91
N ILE A 121 -10.61 1.29 -6.77
CA ILE A 121 -10.03 2.02 -5.62
C ILE A 121 -9.77 3.48 -5.95
N TRP A 122 -9.18 3.77 -7.11
CA TRP A 122 -8.55 5.08 -7.39
C TRP A 122 -9.20 5.88 -8.51
N ALA A 123 -10.22 5.36 -9.21
CA ALA A 123 -10.89 6.11 -10.27
C ALA A 123 -11.59 7.37 -9.73
N ASP A 124 -12.22 7.27 -8.56
CA ASP A 124 -12.95 8.39 -7.94
C ASP A 124 -12.05 9.26 -7.05
N ASP A 125 -11.17 8.65 -6.25
CA ASP A 125 -10.24 9.35 -5.38
C ASP A 125 -8.85 8.68 -5.37
N PRO A 126 -7.81 9.34 -5.93
CA PRO A 126 -6.45 8.81 -5.92
C PRO A 126 -5.82 8.78 -4.52
N ALA A 127 -6.45 9.39 -3.52
CA ALA A 127 -6.02 9.40 -2.13
C ALA A 127 -6.61 8.25 -1.29
N THR A 128 -7.48 7.40 -1.87
CA THR A 128 -8.07 6.24 -1.20
C THR A 128 -6.99 5.32 -0.63
N LEU A 129 -7.11 5.01 0.66
CA LEU A 129 -6.10 4.25 1.39
C LEU A 129 -6.47 2.77 1.51
N VAL A 130 -5.48 1.91 1.32
CA VAL A 130 -5.61 0.46 1.43
C VAL A 130 -4.71 -0.05 2.54
N CYS A 131 -5.29 -0.74 3.53
CA CYS A 131 -4.53 -1.45 4.56
C CYS A 131 -4.35 -2.92 4.15
N SER A 132 -3.62 -3.69 4.94
CA SER A 132 -3.41 -5.10 4.62
C SER A 132 -3.13 -5.97 5.83
N SER A 133 -3.31 -7.28 5.65
CA SER A 133 -2.67 -8.32 6.45
C SER A 133 -2.45 -9.55 5.57
N PHE A 134 -1.18 -9.86 5.35
CA PHE A 134 -0.75 -10.96 4.48
C PHE A 134 -0.70 -12.30 5.22
N GLN A 135 -1.22 -12.38 6.44
CA GLN A 135 -1.30 -13.65 7.15
C GLN A 135 -2.14 -14.64 6.34
N PRO A 136 -1.64 -15.86 6.05
CA PRO A 136 -2.33 -16.83 5.21
C PRO A 136 -3.39 -17.61 6.02
N VAL A 137 -4.27 -16.89 6.71
CA VAL A 137 -5.24 -17.44 7.67
C VAL A 137 -6.67 -17.48 7.15
N GLY A 138 -6.93 -16.85 6.00
CA GLY A 138 -8.24 -16.89 5.37
C GLY A 138 -8.65 -18.30 4.97
N ARG A 139 -9.89 -18.66 5.24
CA ARG A 139 -10.57 -19.80 4.63
C ARG A 139 -11.17 -19.35 3.31
N VAL A 140 -10.83 -20.07 2.24
CA VAL A 140 -11.22 -19.75 0.87
C VAL A 140 -12.05 -20.90 0.29
N ILE A 141 -13.17 -20.56 -0.34
CA ILE A 141 -13.98 -21.50 -1.14
C ILE A 141 -14.09 -20.92 -2.55
N MET A 142 -13.74 -21.71 -3.57
CA MET A 142 -13.95 -21.31 -4.96
C MET A 142 -15.45 -21.30 -5.28
N THR A 143 -15.87 -20.32 -6.06
CA THR A 143 -17.23 -20.20 -6.58
C THR A 143 -17.17 -19.73 -8.03
N ASP A 144 -18.30 -19.76 -8.73
CA ASP A 144 -18.40 -19.15 -10.04
C ASP A 144 -18.04 -17.65 -9.97
N GLY A 145 -17.13 -17.21 -10.85
CA GLY A 145 -16.64 -15.83 -10.93
C GLY A 145 -15.69 -15.34 -9.81
N GLY A 146 -15.31 -16.17 -8.84
CA GLY A 146 -14.40 -15.75 -7.77
C GLY A 146 -14.36 -16.67 -6.55
N PHE A 147 -14.36 -16.07 -5.36
CA PHE A 147 -14.11 -16.77 -4.10
C PHE A 147 -15.04 -16.30 -2.99
N ARG A 148 -15.31 -17.18 -2.04
CA ARG A 148 -15.83 -16.82 -0.71
C ARG A 148 -14.71 -16.85 0.31
N LEU A 149 -14.55 -15.74 1.03
CA LEU A 149 -13.47 -15.53 1.98
C LEU A 149 -14.04 -15.35 3.40
N SER A 150 -13.49 -16.08 4.37
CA SER A 150 -13.78 -15.86 5.79
C SER A 150 -12.50 -15.92 6.62
N GLY A 151 -12.41 -15.15 7.69
CA GLY A 151 -11.27 -15.22 8.60
C GLY A 151 -11.15 -14.05 9.54
N ARG A 152 -10.08 -14.10 10.35
CA ARG A 152 -9.63 -13.03 11.23
C ARG A 152 -8.14 -12.84 10.98
N TRP A 153 -7.77 -11.66 10.51
CA TRP A 153 -6.40 -11.30 10.21
C TRP A 153 -5.92 -10.29 11.22
N SER A 154 -4.81 -10.60 11.90
CA SER A 154 -4.19 -9.68 12.83
C SER A 154 -3.19 -8.77 12.14
N PHE A 155 -2.77 -7.73 12.88
CA PHE A 155 -1.69 -6.82 12.52
C PHE A 155 -1.96 -5.91 11.32
N SER A 156 -3.22 -5.52 11.10
CA SER A 156 -3.55 -4.60 10.01
C SER A 156 -3.31 -3.14 10.40
N SER A 157 -2.07 -2.70 10.23
CA SER A 157 -1.60 -1.37 10.64
C SER A 157 -2.33 -0.26 9.87
N GLY A 158 -2.84 0.74 10.58
CA GLY A 158 -3.56 1.88 10.04
C GLY A 158 -4.97 1.55 9.51
N CYS A 159 -5.49 0.33 9.74
CA CYS A 159 -6.73 -0.13 9.11
C CYS A 159 -7.97 0.73 9.43
N VAL A 160 -7.97 1.46 10.55
CA VAL A 160 -9.06 2.40 10.89
C VAL A 160 -9.13 3.59 9.92
N HIS A 161 -8.03 3.91 9.24
CA HIS A 161 -7.92 5.00 8.26
C HIS A 161 -8.06 4.55 6.80
N ALA A 162 -8.19 3.25 6.55
CA ALA A 162 -8.29 2.70 5.21
C ALA A 162 -9.74 2.44 4.79
N ASP A 163 -10.01 2.58 3.51
CA ASP A 163 -11.30 2.30 2.87
C ASP A 163 -11.33 0.91 2.23
N TRP A 164 -10.17 0.28 2.08
CA TRP A 164 -10.01 -1.07 1.55
C TRP A 164 -8.99 -1.88 2.36
N SER A 165 -9.04 -3.20 2.23
CA SER A 165 -8.08 -4.12 2.82
C SER A 165 -7.65 -5.23 1.87
N LEU A 166 -6.35 -5.51 1.86
CA LEU A 166 -5.76 -6.69 1.22
C LEU A 166 -5.53 -7.79 2.26
N LEU A 167 -6.19 -8.94 2.09
CA LEU A 167 -6.18 -10.04 3.05
C LEU A 167 -5.58 -11.30 2.45
N GLY A 168 -4.66 -11.94 3.17
CA GLY A 168 -3.94 -13.13 2.72
C GLY A 168 -4.67 -14.44 2.96
N ALA A 169 -4.56 -15.39 2.04
CA ALA A 169 -4.96 -16.77 2.28
C ALA A 169 -4.19 -17.75 1.41
N ILE A 170 -4.13 -19.01 1.85
CA ILE A 170 -3.79 -20.10 0.93
C ILE A 170 -5.08 -20.48 0.19
N ALA A 171 -5.12 -20.20 -1.11
CA ALA A 171 -6.26 -20.48 -1.97
C ALA A 171 -5.98 -21.71 -2.84
N PRO A 172 -7.01 -22.54 -3.13
CA PRO A 172 -6.90 -23.59 -4.13
C PRO A 172 -6.69 -23.00 -5.54
N GLY A 173 -5.89 -23.69 -6.36
CA GLY A 173 -5.69 -23.40 -7.77
C GLY A 173 -6.56 -24.29 -8.68
N GLU A 174 -6.21 -24.37 -9.97
CA GLU A 174 -7.00 -25.12 -10.97
C GLU A 174 -6.79 -26.65 -10.89
N GLY A 175 -5.67 -27.11 -10.32
CA GLY A 175 -5.31 -28.52 -10.21
C GLY A 175 -5.57 -29.13 -8.83
N GLU A 176 -5.78 -30.45 -8.79
CA GLU A 176 -5.87 -31.17 -7.52
C GLU A 176 -4.58 -31.04 -6.70
N GLY A 177 -4.70 -30.57 -5.46
CA GLY A 177 -3.56 -30.30 -4.58
C GLY A 177 -2.83 -28.99 -4.87
N ASP A 178 -3.22 -28.25 -5.90
CA ASP A 178 -2.63 -26.95 -6.23
C ASP A 178 -3.10 -25.89 -5.23
N ARG A 179 -2.16 -25.27 -4.51
CA ARG A 179 -2.45 -24.25 -3.50
C ARG A 179 -1.40 -23.16 -3.49
N HIS A 180 -1.83 -21.91 -3.52
CA HIS A 180 -0.95 -20.75 -3.57
C HIS A 180 -1.34 -19.70 -2.55
N MET A 181 -0.34 -18.91 -2.15
CA MET A 181 -0.63 -17.65 -1.47
C MET A 181 -1.36 -16.73 -2.43
N ARG A 182 -2.54 -16.27 -2.03
CA ARG A 182 -3.34 -15.28 -2.76
C ARG A 182 -3.72 -14.17 -1.79
N THR A 183 -3.79 -12.96 -2.32
CA THR A 183 -4.33 -11.80 -1.61
C THR A 183 -5.69 -11.44 -2.18
N PHE A 184 -6.58 -10.96 -1.32
CA PHE A 184 -7.98 -10.66 -1.62
C PHE A 184 -8.26 -9.21 -1.23
N LEU A 185 -8.72 -8.42 -2.18
CA LEU A 185 -9.05 -7.01 -1.99
C LEU A 185 -10.53 -6.86 -1.63
N LEU A 186 -10.80 -6.32 -0.44
CA LEU A 186 -12.16 -6.10 0.08
C LEU A 186 -12.39 -4.61 0.37
N PRO A 187 -13.55 -4.05 0.00
CA PRO A 187 -13.96 -2.71 0.44
C PRO A 187 -14.35 -2.72 1.92
N LYS A 188 -14.31 -1.54 2.57
CA LYS A 188 -14.63 -1.37 3.99
C LYS A 188 -15.98 -1.95 4.40
N ALA A 189 -16.97 -1.93 3.51
CA ALA A 189 -18.32 -2.43 3.76
C ALA A 189 -18.35 -3.95 4.00
N ASP A 190 -17.36 -4.69 3.50
CA ASP A 190 -17.33 -6.15 3.51
C ASP A 190 -16.54 -6.73 4.68
N TYR A 191 -15.95 -5.89 5.54
CA TYR A 191 -15.23 -6.36 6.72
C TYR A 191 -15.46 -5.44 7.93
N ARG A 192 -15.20 -5.99 9.12
CA ARG A 192 -15.19 -5.22 10.36
C ARG A 192 -13.79 -5.18 10.96
N ILE A 193 -13.49 -4.10 11.66
CA ILE A 193 -12.25 -3.95 12.41
C ILE A 193 -12.54 -4.23 13.88
N ASP A 194 -11.78 -5.15 14.47
CA ASP A 194 -11.81 -5.44 15.90
C ASP A 194 -10.66 -4.72 16.59
N ARG A 195 -10.98 -3.65 17.33
CA ARG A 195 -10.01 -2.71 17.89
C ARG A 195 -9.32 -3.24 19.15
N ILE A 196 -8.42 -4.19 18.96
CA ILE A 196 -7.76 -4.95 20.04
C ILE A 196 -6.26 -4.62 20.25
N TRP A 197 -5.74 -3.61 19.55
CA TRP A 197 -4.30 -3.34 19.50
C TRP A 197 -3.83 -2.66 20.80
N ASN A 198 -2.93 -3.29 21.55
CA ASN A 198 -2.33 -2.73 22.76
C ASN A 198 -0.94 -3.33 23.06
N PRO A 199 0.06 -3.13 22.17
CA PRO A 199 1.41 -3.66 22.34
C PRO A 199 2.24 -2.79 23.30
N SER A 200 3.47 -3.22 23.58
CA SER A 200 4.47 -2.42 24.32
C SER A 200 5.20 -1.38 23.45
N GLY A 201 5.17 -1.51 22.13
CA GLY A 201 5.80 -0.60 21.17
C GLY A 201 5.05 -0.58 19.84
N LEU A 202 5.32 0.41 18.99
CA LEU A 202 4.50 0.69 17.80
C LEU A 202 3.01 0.87 18.15
N ARG A 203 2.71 1.42 19.33
CA ARG A 203 1.33 1.48 19.85
C ARG A 203 0.40 2.24 18.92
N ALA A 204 0.84 3.40 18.43
CA ALA A 204 0.06 4.23 17.52
C ALA A 204 -0.16 3.64 16.11
N THR A 205 0.37 2.46 15.76
CA THR A 205 0.14 1.90 14.42
C THR A 205 -1.29 1.44 14.19
N GLY A 206 -2.13 1.31 15.22
CA GLY A 206 -3.51 0.85 15.05
C GLY A 206 -3.60 -0.49 14.34
N SER A 207 -2.70 -1.44 14.67
CA SER A 207 -2.58 -2.73 13.98
C SER A 207 -3.64 -3.74 14.41
N HIS A 208 -4.89 -3.28 14.39
CA HIS A 208 -6.08 -4.02 14.77
C HIS A 208 -6.34 -5.20 13.84
N ASP A 209 -7.29 -6.04 14.26
CA ASP A 209 -7.67 -7.22 13.50
C ASP A 209 -8.77 -6.87 12.50
N ILE A 210 -8.70 -7.47 11.31
CA ILE A 210 -9.76 -7.42 10.30
C ILE A 210 -10.50 -8.74 10.28
N ILE A 211 -11.83 -8.68 10.23
CA ILE A 211 -12.69 -9.86 10.25
C ILE A 211 -13.65 -9.77 9.08
N ALA A 212 -13.63 -10.79 8.24
CA ALA A 212 -14.55 -11.01 7.12
C ALA A 212 -15.25 -12.35 7.32
N ASP A 213 -16.54 -12.41 7.01
CA ASP A 213 -17.34 -13.63 7.13
C ASP A 213 -18.13 -13.86 5.84
N ASP A 214 -17.88 -15.01 5.22
CA ASP A 214 -18.45 -15.44 3.93
C ASP A 214 -18.55 -14.36 2.82
N VAL A 215 -17.53 -13.52 2.67
CA VAL A 215 -17.51 -12.42 1.70
C VAL A 215 -17.22 -12.94 0.30
N PHE A 216 -18.04 -12.56 -0.68
CA PHE A 216 -17.73 -12.80 -2.08
C PHE A 216 -16.67 -11.83 -2.60
N VAL A 217 -15.60 -12.36 -3.17
CA VAL A 217 -14.52 -11.59 -3.82
C VAL A 217 -14.42 -12.03 -5.27
N PRO A 218 -14.67 -11.16 -6.26
CA PRO A 218 -14.53 -11.52 -7.66
C PRO A 218 -13.06 -11.77 -8.00
N ASP A 219 -12.79 -12.65 -8.97
CA ASP A 219 -11.42 -13.09 -9.28
C ASP A 219 -10.47 -11.91 -9.58
N TYR A 220 -10.95 -10.87 -10.28
CA TYR A 220 -10.16 -9.69 -10.63
C TYR A 220 -9.71 -8.84 -9.42
N ARG A 221 -10.37 -8.99 -8.26
CA ARG A 221 -9.97 -8.39 -6.97
C ARG A 221 -9.07 -9.32 -6.16
N THR A 222 -8.36 -10.22 -6.82
CA THR A 222 -7.40 -11.09 -6.17
C THR A 222 -6.10 -11.13 -6.94
N TRP A 223 -5.02 -11.44 -6.24
CA TRP A 223 -3.71 -11.60 -6.85
C TRP A 223 -2.99 -12.80 -6.25
N ARG A 224 -2.56 -13.72 -7.13
CA ARG A 224 -1.71 -14.85 -6.80
C ARG A 224 -0.27 -14.36 -6.61
N VAL A 225 0.27 -14.56 -5.42
CA VAL A 225 1.67 -14.25 -5.14
C VAL A 225 2.54 -15.34 -5.76
N THR A 226 3.36 -15.00 -6.76
CA THR A 226 4.30 -15.92 -7.40
C THR A 226 5.72 -15.73 -6.86
N ALA A 227 6.68 -16.55 -7.30
CA ALA A 227 8.07 -16.49 -6.84
C ALA A 227 8.83 -15.20 -7.21
N GLY A 228 8.18 -14.30 -7.96
CA GLY A 228 8.62 -12.93 -8.20
C GLY A 228 7.43 -11.97 -8.14
N LEU A 229 7.70 -10.67 -7.96
CA LEU A 229 6.68 -9.62 -8.01
C LEU A 229 6.39 -9.27 -9.48
N VAL A 230 6.13 -10.29 -10.29
CA VAL A 230 5.80 -10.15 -11.71
C VAL A 230 4.29 -10.22 -11.84
N PRO A 231 3.62 -9.19 -12.40
CA PRO A 231 2.19 -9.25 -12.66
C PRO A 231 1.90 -10.40 -13.62
N GLU A 232 0.90 -11.23 -13.32
CA GLU A 232 0.43 -12.26 -14.26
C GLU A 232 -0.43 -11.64 -15.39
N SER A 233 -0.96 -10.43 -15.19
CA SER A 233 -1.74 -9.70 -16.20
C SER A 233 -0.84 -8.79 -17.08
N PRO A 234 -0.89 -8.92 -18.42
CA PRO A 234 -0.17 -8.04 -19.35
C PRO A 234 -0.52 -6.55 -19.21
N ASP A 235 -1.75 -6.26 -18.78
CA ASP A 235 -2.29 -4.90 -18.66
C ASP A 235 -1.99 -4.24 -17.31
N ALA A 236 -1.57 -5.02 -16.30
CA ALA A 236 -1.26 -4.53 -14.96
C ALA A 236 0.05 -3.72 -14.91
N ILE A 237 0.82 -3.68 -16.00
CA ILE A 237 2.18 -3.14 -15.95
C ILE A 237 2.15 -1.60 -15.94
N SER A 238 2.29 -1.04 -14.74
CA SER A 238 2.78 0.33 -14.59
C SER A 238 4.16 0.45 -15.26
N GLY A 239 4.32 1.44 -16.15
CA GLY A 239 5.58 1.65 -16.89
C GLY A 239 6.80 2.00 -16.01
N ALA A 240 6.60 2.28 -14.71
CA ALA A 240 7.68 2.65 -13.80
C ALA A 240 8.54 1.44 -13.39
N ALA A 241 9.84 1.67 -13.19
CA ALA A 241 10.78 0.61 -12.80
C ALA A 241 10.45 -0.02 -11.43
N VAL A 242 9.88 0.76 -10.50
CA VAL A 242 9.57 0.27 -9.16
C VAL A 242 8.52 -0.83 -9.15
N HIS A 243 7.59 -0.86 -10.12
CA HIS A 243 6.54 -1.89 -10.23
C HIS A 243 6.97 -3.11 -11.07
N ARG A 244 8.23 -3.16 -11.49
CA ARG A 244 8.81 -4.26 -12.28
C ARG A 244 10.00 -4.90 -11.58
N LEU A 245 10.10 -4.72 -10.26
CA LEU A 245 11.13 -5.36 -9.46
C LEU A 245 10.92 -6.88 -9.49
N PRO A 246 11.98 -7.68 -9.66
CA PRO A 246 11.88 -9.14 -9.69
C PRO A 246 11.37 -9.70 -8.36
#